data_AF-A0A7G3A2V6-F1
#
_entry.id   AF-A0A7G3A2V6-F1
#
_cell.length_a   1.000
_cell.length_b   1.000
_cell.length_c   1.000
_cell.angle_alpha   90.00
_cell.angle_beta   90.00
_cell.angle_gamma   90.00
#
_symmetry.space_group_name_H-M   'P 1'
#
loop_
_entity.id
_entity.type
_entity.pdbx_description
1 polymer ?
#
loop_
_entity_poly.entity_id
_entity_poly.type
_entity_poly.pdbx_seq_one_letter_code
_entity_poly.pdbx_strand_id
1 'polypeptide(L)'
;MIYDLVIVGGGIGGSALATVMARAGRSVLVLEKSEQYEDRVRGEWIAPWGVVETKRVGLYDTLVAAGGHHLSEHVTYDESLPPDMCEAAPLPLNMLIPDIPGPLCIGHPHHCQTLYDAAVAAGATCLRPVNVESVTLGEAPSVTFTHGDRQQTVEARLIVGAEGRQSMVRAAAGVKLHQDRPHHWFAGLLVDQVEGWDPKRQAIGTEGNFGFLAFPQGDGRVRIYGGYPLEEKGRFAGEDGPARFLEAFRMACAPPNAALAEGTPAGPLYSYFNNDSWTDEPFAPGCVLIGDAAGWNDPINGLGLSITYRDVRIVSDILKDTPEGDGPDFAAYAEERAERMRRLRFAGRLQATLDMEFGETAKARRLSYHTRKAEDPTLGLHGIAIMAGPESVPEEFFTDAHRARVLGQPQEEPA
;
A
#
# COMPACT_ATOMS: atom_id res chain seq x y z
N MET A 1 -3.85 -26.23 -24.27
CA MET A 1 -4.48 -26.27 -22.93
C MET A 1 -4.92 -24.85 -22.64
N ILE A 2 -6.19 -24.65 -22.33
CA ILE A 2 -6.74 -23.33 -21.98
C ILE A 2 -6.75 -23.26 -20.46
N TYR A 3 -6.19 -22.20 -19.88
CA TYR A 3 -6.28 -21.95 -18.45
C TYR A 3 -7.56 -21.20 -18.12
N ASP A 4 -8.14 -21.42 -16.95
CA ASP A 4 -9.20 -20.55 -16.45
C ASP A 4 -8.65 -19.14 -16.22
N LEU A 5 -7.44 -19.04 -15.65
CA LEU A 5 -6.78 -17.79 -15.32
C LEU A 5 -5.30 -17.81 -15.72
N VAL A 6 -4.87 -16.77 -16.43
CA VAL A 6 -3.45 -16.41 -16.55
C VAL A 6 -3.21 -15.12 -15.79
N ILE A 7 -2.34 -15.15 -14.79
CA ILE A 7 -2.00 -14.01 -13.95
C ILE A 7 -0.60 -13.52 -14.34
N VAL A 8 -0.53 -12.28 -14.82
CA VAL A 8 0.73 -11.62 -15.16
C VAL A 8 1.23 -10.86 -13.94
N GLY A 9 2.34 -11.32 -13.36
CA GLY A 9 2.90 -10.85 -12.10
C GLY A 9 2.63 -11.82 -10.94
N GLY A 10 3.69 -12.39 -10.37
CA GLY A 10 3.66 -13.26 -9.19
C GLY A 10 4.06 -12.55 -7.90
N GLY A 11 3.86 -11.24 -7.81
CA GLY A 11 3.97 -10.51 -6.54
C GLY A 11 2.81 -10.84 -5.58
N ILE A 12 2.65 -10.05 -4.52
CA ILE A 12 1.64 -10.27 -3.47
C ILE A 12 0.22 -10.47 -4.04
N GLY A 13 -0.28 -9.54 -4.86
CA GLY A 13 -1.63 -9.62 -5.40
C GLY A 13 -1.86 -10.82 -6.32
N GLY A 14 -0.94 -11.03 -7.27
CA GLY A 14 -1.06 -12.13 -8.22
C GLY A 14 -0.99 -13.51 -7.57
N SER A 15 -0.02 -13.70 -6.66
CA SER A 15 0.14 -14.97 -5.94
C SER A 15 -0.97 -15.21 -4.90
N ALA A 16 -1.48 -14.16 -4.26
CA ALA A 16 -2.66 -14.27 -3.39
C ALA A 16 -3.90 -14.73 -4.18
N LEU A 17 -4.20 -14.08 -5.31
CA LEU A 17 -5.32 -14.49 -6.16
C LEU A 17 -5.13 -15.91 -6.72
N ALA A 18 -3.91 -16.25 -7.16
CA ALA A 18 -3.58 -17.59 -7.63
C ALA A 18 -3.87 -18.65 -6.57
N THR A 19 -3.44 -18.40 -5.32
CA THR A 19 -3.69 -19.30 -4.19
C THR A 19 -5.18 -19.53 -3.97
N VAL A 20 -5.97 -18.45 -3.94
CA VAL A 20 -7.43 -18.52 -3.71
C VAL A 20 -8.12 -19.27 -4.85
N MET A 21 -7.79 -18.96 -6.10
CA MET A 21 -8.46 -19.56 -7.25
C MET A 21 -8.04 -21.02 -7.50
N ALA A 22 -6.77 -21.37 -7.24
CA ALA A 22 -6.31 -22.76 -7.30
C ALA A 22 -6.98 -23.62 -6.22
N ARG A 23 -7.15 -23.11 -4.99
CA ARG A 23 -7.95 -23.77 -3.93
C ARG A 23 -9.42 -23.95 -4.33
N ALA A 24 -9.95 -23.05 -5.15
CA ALA A 24 -11.29 -23.16 -5.73
C ALA A 24 -11.37 -24.12 -6.93
N GLY A 25 -10.29 -24.84 -7.24
CA GLY A 25 -10.25 -25.84 -8.32
C GLY A 25 -10.07 -25.26 -9.72
N ARG A 26 -9.74 -23.97 -9.86
CA ARG A 26 -9.46 -23.35 -11.17
C ARG A 26 -8.05 -23.71 -11.65
N SER A 27 -7.89 -23.86 -12.95
CA SER A 27 -6.59 -23.97 -13.60
C SER A 27 -5.93 -22.59 -13.72
N VAL A 28 -4.87 -22.36 -12.95
CA VAL A 28 -4.20 -21.05 -12.87
C VAL A 28 -2.75 -21.15 -13.34
N LEU A 29 -2.35 -20.23 -14.21
CA LEU A 29 -0.95 -19.98 -14.58
C LEU A 29 -0.50 -18.62 -14.03
N VAL A 30 0.60 -18.60 -13.28
CA VAL A 30 1.26 -17.36 -12.82
C VAL A 30 2.55 -17.16 -13.58
N LEU A 31 2.74 -15.97 -14.15
CA LEU A 31 3.95 -15.57 -14.88
C LEU A 31 4.67 -14.47 -14.11
N GLU A 32 5.82 -14.78 -13.51
CA GLU A 32 6.63 -13.83 -12.75
C GLU A 32 7.97 -13.57 -13.43
N LYS A 33 8.33 -12.29 -13.55
CA LYS A 33 9.57 -11.86 -14.20
C LYS A 33 10.81 -12.11 -13.36
N SER A 34 10.70 -11.91 -12.06
CA SER A 34 11.82 -11.94 -11.13
C SER A 34 12.20 -13.39 -10.81
N GLU A 35 13.48 -13.70 -10.91
CA GLU A 35 14.02 -14.99 -10.46
C GLU A 35 13.93 -15.12 -8.93
N GLN A 36 14.24 -14.02 -8.24
CA GLN A 36 14.12 -13.84 -6.80
C GLN A 36 13.50 -12.47 -6.51
N TYR A 37 12.81 -12.34 -5.37
CA TYR A 37 12.31 -11.06 -4.92
C TYR A 37 13.40 -10.30 -4.18
N GLU A 38 13.60 -9.03 -4.56
CA GLU A 38 14.59 -8.14 -3.96
C GLU A 38 13.91 -7.02 -3.20
N ASP A 39 14.54 -6.53 -2.13
CA ASP A 39 14.06 -5.34 -1.45
C ASP A 39 14.25 -4.12 -2.35
N ARG A 40 13.14 -3.44 -2.65
CA ARG A 40 13.09 -2.22 -3.45
C ARG A 40 12.36 -1.08 -2.74
N VAL A 41 12.30 -1.12 -1.41
CA VAL A 41 11.60 -0.13 -0.59
C VAL A 41 10.13 -0.06 -1.02
N ARG A 42 9.38 -1.11 -0.67
CA ARG A 42 7.96 -1.26 -0.97
C ARG A 42 7.15 -1.44 0.30
N GLY A 43 5.82 -1.46 0.18
CA GLY A 43 4.94 -1.61 1.34
C GLY A 43 5.15 -2.94 2.06
N GLU A 44 5.27 -2.88 3.38
CA GLU A 44 5.48 -4.01 4.31
C GLU A 44 4.48 -3.97 5.46
N TRP A 45 3.45 -3.13 5.33
CA TRP A 45 2.47 -2.81 6.36
C TRP A 45 1.06 -3.00 5.78
N ILE A 46 0.24 -3.79 6.46
CA ILE A 46 -1.14 -4.07 6.10
C ILE A 46 -2.02 -3.45 7.18
N ALA A 47 -2.80 -2.43 6.81
CA ALA A 47 -3.75 -1.77 7.71
C ALA A 47 -4.70 -2.79 8.38
N PRO A 48 -5.24 -2.50 9.58
CA PRO A 48 -6.21 -3.37 10.24
C PRO A 48 -7.34 -3.85 9.32
N TRP A 49 -7.92 -2.98 8.49
CA TRP A 49 -8.96 -3.39 7.53
C TRP A 49 -8.42 -4.31 6.43
N GLY A 50 -7.16 -4.14 6.00
CA GLY A 50 -6.48 -5.06 5.10
C GLY A 50 -6.24 -6.42 5.75
N VAL A 51 -5.97 -6.48 7.06
CA VAL A 51 -5.84 -7.74 7.80
C VAL A 51 -7.16 -8.51 7.77
N VAL A 52 -8.31 -7.84 7.91
CA VAL A 52 -9.63 -8.47 7.74
C VAL A 52 -9.74 -9.13 6.36
N GLU A 53 -9.27 -8.46 5.30
CA GLU A 53 -9.28 -9.02 3.96
C GLU A 53 -8.38 -10.25 3.85
N THR A 54 -7.18 -10.25 4.44
CA THR A 54 -6.32 -11.45 4.49
C THR A 54 -6.97 -12.64 5.19
N LYS A 55 -7.78 -12.39 6.22
CA LYS A 55 -8.59 -13.43 6.90
C LYS A 55 -9.69 -13.94 5.98
N ARG A 56 -10.43 -13.06 5.32
CA ARG A 56 -11.54 -13.41 4.39
C ARG A 56 -11.07 -14.27 3.23
N VAL A 57 -9.87 -14.02 2.69
CA VAL A 57 -9.29 -14.84 1.61
C VAL A 57 -8.51 -16.06 2.11
N GLY A 58 -8.46 -16.31 3.42
CA GLY A 58 -7.81 -17.48 4.00
C GLY A 58 -6.29 -17.49 3.86
N LEU A 59 -5.66 -16.32 3.93
CA LEU A 59 -4.20 -16.13 3.83
C LEU A 59 -3.56 -15.61 5.11
N TYR A 60 -4.34 -15.13 6.08
CA TYR A 60 -3.83 -14.57 7.34
C TYR A 60 -2.86 -15.51 8.06
N ASP A 61 -3.26 -16.77 8.31
CA ASP A 61 -2.41 -17.72 9.04
C ASP A 61 -1.13 -18.06 8.27
N THR A 62 -1.17 -18.09 6.92
CA THR A 62 0.02 -18.25 6.08
C THR A 62 1.02 -17.12 6.32
N LEU A 63 0.56 -15.88 6.42
CA LEU A 63 1.42 -14.72 6.64
C LEU A 63 1.99 -14.69 8.06
N VAL A 64 1.18 -15.00 9.06
CA VAL A 64 1.63 -15.08 10.46
C VAL A 64 2.65 -16.21 10.63
N ALA A 65 2.40 -17.38 10.05
CA ALA A 65 3.34 -18.51 10.09
C ALA A 65 4.67 -18.19 9.39
N ALA A 66 4.66 -17.31 8.39
CA ALA A 66 5.86 -16.81 7.74
C ALA A 66 6.63 -15.77 8.57
N GLY A 67 6.16 -15.41 9.77
CA GLY A 67 6.81 -14.40 10.63
C GLY A 67 6.20 -13.01 10.53
N GLY A 68 5.01 -12.87 9.93
CA GLY A 68 4.25 -11.63 10.02
C GLY A 68 3.81 -11.36 11.46
N HIS A 69 3.98 -10.12 11.92
CA HIS A 69 3.68 -9.70 13.30
C HIS A 69 2.83 -8.44 13.33
N HIS A 70 2.08 -8.27 14.41
CA HIS A 70 1.25 -7.09 14.62
C HIS A 70 2.00 -5.98 15.33
N LEU A 71 1.74 -4.74 14.90
CA LEU A 71 2.00 -3.56 15.72
C LEU A 71 0.73 -3.24 16.51
N SER A 72 0.87 -2.90 17.79
CA SER A 72 -0.29 -2.67 18.68
C SER A 72 -0.47 -1.21 19.10
N GLU A 73 0.51 -0.36 18.81
CA GLU A 73 0.50 1.03 19.26
C GLU A 73 0.91 1.98 18.13
N HIS A 74 0.31 3.17 18.13
CA HIS A 74 0.68 4.27 17.26
C HIS A 74 0.94 5.54 18.07
N VAL A 75 2.05 6.21 17.75
CA VAL A 75 2.36 7.55 18.26
C VAL A 75 2.48 8.52 17.10
N THR A 76 1.84 9.68 17.23
CA THR A 76 2.01 10.82 16.31
C THR A 76 2.89 11.86 17.00
N TYR A 77 4.00 12.21 16.37
CA TYR A 77 4.86 13.32 16.79
C TYR A 77 4.65 14.52 15.88
N ASP A 78 4.79 15.72 16.44
CA ASP A 78 4.77 16.93 15.64
C ASP A 78 5.58 18.02 16.34
N GLU A 79 6.36 18.79 15.59
CA GLU A 79 7.14 19.91 16.12
C GLU A 79 6.31 21.06 16.72
N SER A 80 5.00 21.05 16.54
CA SER A 80 4.07 21.97 17.20
C SER A 80 3.56 21.46 18.55
N LEU A 81 3.90 20.22 18.94
CA LEU A 81 3.47 19.58 20.17
C LEU A 81 4.66 19.25 21.07
N PRO A 82 4.50 19.29 22.42
CA PRO A 82 5.50 18.77 23.34
C PRO A 82 5.70 17.25 23.18
N PRO A 83 6.94 16.73 23.11
CA PRO A 83 7.20 15.30 22.95
C PRO A 83 6.61 14.43 24.06
N ASP A 84 6.65 14.90 25.30
CA ASP A 84 6.10 14.21 26.47
C ASP A 84 4.59 14.01 26.38
N MET A 85 3.88 14.97 25.75
CA MET A 85 2.45 14.84 25.48
C MET A 85 2.17 13.77 24.42
N CYS A 86 3.00 13.66 23.37
CA CYS A 86 2.89 12.61 22.36
C CYS A 86 3.09 11.21 22.97
N GLU A 87 4.06 11.09 23.89
CA GLU A 87 4.40 9.82 24.56
C GLU A 87 3.39 9.38 25.62
N ALA A 88 2.67 10.32 26.24
CA ALA A 88 1.82 10.02 27.40
C ALA A 88 0.60 9.16 27.06
N ALA A 89 0.14 9.14 25.80
CA ALA A 89 -1.07 8.44 25.38
C ALA A 89 -0.94 7.85 23.97
N PRO A 90 -0.13 6.80 23.77
CA PRO A 90 -0.09 6.07 22.50
C PRO A 90 -1.50 5.55 22.16
N LEU A 91 -1.87 5.62 20.88
CA LEU A 91 -3.14 5.09 20.40
C LEU A 91 -3.07 3.55 20.34
N PRO A 92 -3.88 2.82 21.12
CA PRO A 92 -3.95 1.37 21.01
C PRO A 92 -4.66 0.97 19.71
N LEU A 93 -3.98 0.22 18.83
CA LEU A 93 -4.48 -0.07 17.48
C LEU A 93 -5.56 -1.16 17.44
N ASN A 94 -5.66 -1.97 18.49
CA ASN A 94 -6.69 -3.00 18.63
C ASN A 94 -8.10 -2.44 18.86
N MET A 95 -8.24 -1.14 19.13
CA MET A 95 -9.55 -0.49 19.30
C MET A 95 -10.26 -0.20 17.97
N LEU A 96 -9.53 -0.28 16.85
CA LEU A 96 -10.01 0.19 15.54
C LEU A 96 -10.94 -0.82 14.87
N ILE A 97 -10.61 -2.11 14.95
CA ILE A 97 -11.42 -3.20 14.42
C ILE A 97 -11.44 -4.33 15.44
N PRO A 98 -12.62 -4.83 15.87
CA PRO A 98 -12.72 -5.97 16.75
C PRO A 98 -11.92 -7.18 16.27
N ASP A 99 -11.25 -7.87 17.18
CA ASP A 99 -10.45 -9.09 16.92
C ASP A 99 -9.26 -8.92 15.95
N ILE A 100 -8.87 -7.68 15.67
CA ILE A 100 -7.66 -7.34 14.92
C ILE A 100 -6.69 -6.62 15.88
N PRO A 101 -5.53 -7.22 16.22
CA PRO A 101 -4.58 -6.61 17.16
C PRO A 101 -4.00 -5.27 16.69
N GLY A 102 -3.97 -5.07 15.38
CA GLY A 102 -3.49 -3.87 14.71
C GLY A 102 -3.12 -4.20 13.26
N PRO A 103 -2.26 -3.39 12.63
CA PRO A 103 -1.71 -3.71 11.33
C PRO A 103 -0.71 -4.86 11.40
N LEU A 104 -0.67 -5.66 10.33
CA LEU A 104 0.26 -6.76 10.16
C LEU A 104 1.47 -6.29 9.33
N CYS A 105 2.67 -6.47 9.85
CA CYS A 105 3.92 -6.19 9.14
C CYS A 105 4.61 -7.48 8.68
N ILE A 106 5.18 -7.44 7.48
CA ILE A 106 5.99 -8.51 6.90
C ILE A 106 6.89 -7.93 5.80
N GLY A 107 8.17 -8.30 5.81
CA GLY A 107 9.15 -7.82 4.83
C GLY A 107 8.73 -8.16 3.39
N HIS A 108 8.82 -7.19 2.47
CA HIS A 108 8.16 -7.28 1.16
C HIS A 108 8.65 -8.45 0.31
N PRO A 109 9.97 -8.71 0.18
CA PRO A 109 10.45 -9.86 -0.59
C PRO A 109 9.98 -11.20 0.00
N HIS A 110 9.99 -11.30 1.32
CA HIS A 110 9.56 -12.48 2.05
C HIS A 110 8.06 -12.73 1.91
N HIS A 111 7.27 -11.65 1.94
CA HIS A 111 5.83 -11.68 1.70
C HIS A 111 5.51 -12.18 0.27
N CYS A 112 6.19 -11.64 -0.74
CA CYS A 112 6.07 -12.11 -2.12
C CYS A 112 6.41 -13.61 -2.24
N GLN A 113 7.54 -14.04 -1.68
CA GLN A 113 7.98 -15.44 -1.73
C GLN A 113 6.98 -16.37 -1.04
N THR A 114 6.54 -16.01 0.17
CA THR A 114 5.55 -16.75 0.95
C THR A 114 4.27 -17.02 0.16
N LEU A 115 3.75 -16.00 -0.52
CA LEU A 115 2.52 -16.15 -1.31
C LEU A 115 2.75 -16.90 -2.62
N TYR A 116 3.91 -16.72 -3.26
CA TYR A 116 4.26 -17.48 -4.46
C TYR A 116 4.31 -18.98 -4.13
N ASP A 117 4.94 -19.35 -3.02
CA ASP A 117 5.00 -20.74 -2.57
C ASP A 117 3.62 -21.27 -2.15
N ALA A 118 2.78 -20.43 -1.54
CA ALA A 118 1.39 -20.78 -1.24
C ALA A 118 0.56 -21.05 -2.51
N ALA A 119 0.79 -20.31 -3.60
CA ALA A 119 0.13 -20.53 -4.89
C ALA A 119 0.55 -21.87 -5.50
N VAL A 120 1.85 -22.18 -5.48
CA VAL A 120 2.37 -23.48 -5.92
C VAL A 120 1.78 -24.62 -5.09
N ALA A 121 1.78 -24.49 -3.75
CA ALA A 121 1.23 -25.48 -2.85
C ALA A 121 -0.29 -25.69 -3.02
N ALA A 122 -1.01 -24.65 -3.46
CA ALA A 122 -2.43 -24.71 -3.79
C ALA A 122 -2.72 -25.36 -5.17
N GLY A 123 -1.69 -25.64 -5.97
CA GLY A 123 -1.82 -26.30 -7.28
C GLY A 123 -1.81 -25.35 -8.48
N ALA A 124 -1.48 -24.06 -8.30
CA ALA A 124 -1.24 -23.17 -9.43
C ALA A 124 0.07 -23.55 -10.15
N THR A 125 0.07 -23.46 -11.48
CA THR A 125 1.31 -23.53 -12.26
C THR A 125 1.99 -22.17 -12.17
N CYS A 126 3.12 -22.09 -11.47
CA CYS A 126 3.87 -20.84 -11.36
C CYS A 126 5.20 -20.95 -12.11
N LEU A 127 5.46 -19.99 -13.02
CA LEU A 127 6.67 -19.93 -13.82
C LEU A 127 7.45 -18.66 -13.46
N ARG A 128 8.76 -18.82 -13.23
CA ARG A 128 9.73 -17.74 -13.08
C ARG A 128 11.15 -18.24 -13.41
N PRO A 129 12.07 -17.37 -13.88
CA PRO A 129 11.78 -16.05 -14.42
C PRO A 129 11.12 -16.15 -15.80
N VAL A 130 10.11 -15.31 -16.05
CA VAL A 130 9.37 -15.23 -17.30
C VAL A 130 9.40 -13.83 -17.89
N ASN A 131 9.74 -13.70 -19.17
CA ASN A 131 9.55 -12.45 -19.90
C ASN A 131 8.24 -12.51 -20.69
N VAL A 132 7.22 -11.78 -20.25
CA VAL A 132 5.98 -11.64 -21.01
C VAL A 132 6.18 -10.59 -22.11
N GLU A 133 5.87 -10.97 -23.35
CA GLU A 133 6.21 -10.19 -24.55
C GLU A 133 4.98 -9.53 -25.17
N SER A 134 3.84 -10.22 -25.13
CA SER A 134 2.58 -9.67 -25.60
C SER A 134 1.38 -10.27 -24.87
N VAL A 135 0.32 -9.46 -24.80
CA VAL A 135 -0.98 -9.81 -24.25
C VAL A 135 -2.02 -9.45 -25.30
N THR A 136 -2.84 -10.43 -25.68
CA THR A 136 -3.99 -10.25 -26.57
C THR A 136 -5.26 -10.43 -25.73
N LEU A 137 -6.18 -9.48 -25.84
CA LEU A 137 -7.45 -9.46 -25.09
C LEU A 137 -8.64 -9.66 -26.03
N GLY A 138 -9.86 -9.77 -25.48
CA GLY A 138 -11.10 -10.02 -26.21
C GLY A 138 -11.72 -11.38 -25.86
N GLU A 139 -12.39 -12.00 -26.84
CA GLU A 139 -13.13 -13.26 -26.66
C GLU A 139 -12.21 -14.47 -26.40
N ALA A 140 -10.99 -14.46 -26.94
CA ALA A 140 -10.00 -15.52 -26.76
C ALA A 140 -8.67 -14.91 -26.28
N PRO A 141 -8.59 -14.47 -25.01
CA PRO A 141 -7.42 -13.80 -24.50
C PRO A 141 -6.23 -14.77 -24.43
N SER A 142 -5.04 -14.28 -24.76
CA SER A 142 -3.81 -15.07 -24.77
C SER A 142 -2.60 -14.26 -24.35
N VAL A 143 -1.60 -14.97 -23.83
CA VAL A 143 -0.33 -14.38 -23.38
C VAL A 143 0.82 -15.08 -24.08
N THR A 144 1.69 -14.31 -24.73
CA THR A 144 2.95 -14.81 -25.29
C THR A 144 4.10 -14.41 -24.40
N PHE A 145 4.92 -15.39 -24.02
CA PHE A 145 6.03 -15.20 -23.11
C PHE A 145 7.18 -16.16 -23.40
N THR A 146 8.36 -15.79 -22.93
CA THR A 146 9.56 -16.63 -22.99
C THR A 146 9.90 -17.16 -21.60
N HIS A 147 10.12 -18.48 -21.52
CA HIS A 147 10.57 -19.19 -20.32
C HIS A 147 11.71 -20.13 -20.68
N GLY A 148 12.91 -19.89 -20.12
CA GLY A 148 14.15 -20.48 -20.65
C GLY A 148 14.37 -20.04 -22.10
N ASP A 149 14.71 -20.97 -22.98
CA ASP A 149 14.93 -20.70 -24.41
C ASP A 149 13.68 -20.87 -25.29
N ARG A 150 12.50 -20.97 -24.66
CA ARG A 150 11.25 -21.27 -25.37
C ARG A 150 10.26 -20.13 -25.25
N GLN A 151 9.90 -19.57 -26.39
CA GLN A 151 8.72 -18.74 -26.54
C GLN A 151 7.49 -19.66 -26.62
N GLN A 152 6.42 -19.27 -25.93
CA GLN A 152 5.16 -19.99 -25.94
C GLN A 152 3.99 -19.01 -25.84
N THR A 153 2.87 -19.40 -26.41
CA THR A 153 1.60 -18.68 -26.29
C THR A 153 0.60 -19.59 -25.60
N VAL A 154 -0.07 -19.06 -24.59
CA VAL A 154 -1.13 -19.76 -23.85
C VAL A 154 -2.43 -18.98 -23.95
N GLU A 155 -3.53 -19.70 -24.12
CA GLU A 155 -4.88 -19.15 -24.07
C GLU A 155 -5.42 -19.23 -22.65
N ALA A 156 -6.24 -18.25 -22.29
CA ALA A 156 -6.93 -18.19 -21.02
C ALA A 156 -8.42 -17.87 -21.23
N ARG A 157 -9.25 -18.18 -20.24
CA ARG A 157 -10.61 -17.61 -20.17
C ARG A 157 -10.58 -16.17 -19.66
N LEU A 158 -9.61 -15.84 -18.81
CA LEU A 158 -9.38 -14.50 -18.29
C LEU A 158 -7.89 -14.26 -18.02
N ILE A 159 -7.41 -13.05 -18.34
CA ILE A 159 -6.09 -12.58 -17.93
C ILE A 159 -6.22 -11.62 -16.76
N VAL A 160 -5.39 -11.79 -15.73
CA VAL A 160 -5.30 -10.86 -14.60
C VAL A 160 -4.00 -10.07 -14.69
N GLY A 161 -4.12 -8.74 -14.73
CA GLY A 161 -2.98 -7.84 -14.57
C GLY A 161 -2.68 -7.62 -13.08
N ALA A 162 -1.52 -8.11 -12.63
CA ALA A 162 -1.03 -8.01 -11.26
C ALA A 162 0.46 -7.63 -11.19
N GLU A 163 1.02 -7.11 -12.28
CA GLU A 163 2.44 -6.80 -12.47
C GLU A 163 2.80 -5.34 -12.09
N GLY A 164 1.85 -4.64 -11.46
CA GLY A 164 2.06 -3.37 -10.80
C GLY A 164 2.03 -2.15 -11.73
N ARG A 165 2.74 -1.08 -11.33
CA ARG A 165 2.58 0.27 -11.92
C ARG A 165 2.81 0.33 -13.43
N GLN A 166 3.67 -0.54 -13.97
CA GLN A 166 3.98 -0.60 -15.41
C GLN A 166 3.20 -1.70 -16.14
N SER A 167 1.96 -1.99 -15.70
CA SER A 167 1.16 -3.09 -16.24
C SER A 167 1.00 -3.07 -17.77
N MET A 168 1.48 -4.14 -18.39
CA MET A 168 1.32 -4.43 -19.80
C MET A 168 -0.09 -4.94 -20.10
N VAL A 169 -0.72 -5.66 -19.16
CA VAL A 169 -2.13 -6.06 -19.29
C VAL A 169 -3.01 -4.80 -19.35
N ARG A 170 -2.79 -3.83 -18.46
CA ARG A 170 -3.49 -2.54 -18.50
C ARG A 170 -3.28 -1.82 -19.83
N ALA A 171 -2.04 -1.80 -20.33
CA ALA A 171 -1.72 -1.18 -21.61
C ALA A 171 -2.44 -1.86 -22.79
N ALA A 172 -2.45 -3.20 -22.82
CA ALA A 172 -3.17 -3.99 -23.83
C ALA A 172 -4.70 -3.76 -23.75
N ALA A 173 -5.23 -3.53 -22.55
CA ALA A 173 -6.65 -3.22 -22.32
C ALA A 173 -7.04 -1.80 -22.77
N GLY A 174 -6.07 -0.94 -23.08
CA GLY A 174 -6.34 0.47 -23.38
C GLY A 174 -6.87 1.27 -22.18
N VAL A 175 -6.78 0.71 -20.96
CA VAL A 175 -7.25 1.34 -19.72
C VAL A 175 -6.31 2.49 -19.37
N LYS A 176 -6.86 3.71 -19.38
CA LYS A 176 -6.13 4.93 -19.03
C LYS A 176 -6.16 5.15 -17.54
N LEU A 177 -5.04 5.63 -17.00
CA LEU A 177 -4.97 6.11 -15.62
C LEU A 177 -5.08 7.62 -15.59
N HIS A 178 -5.91 8.11 -14.67
CA HIS A 178 -5.83 9.48 -14.17
C HIS A 178 -4.70 9.56 -13.14
N GLN A 179 -4.09 10.74 -13.05
CA GLN A 179 -3.02 11.03 -12.10
C GLN A 179 -3.17 12.44 -11.58
N ASP A 180 -2.92 12.63 -10.29
CA ASP A 180 -2.68 13.97 -9.78
C ASP A 180 -1.20 14.35 -9.86
N ARG A 181 -0.93 15.61 -9.56
CA ARG A 181 0.42 16.16 -9.64
C ARG A 181 1.25 15.63 -8.49
N PRO A 182 2.54 15.34 -8.71
CA PRO A 182 3.48 15.11 -7.61
C PRO A 182 3.42 16.26 -6.61
N HIS A 183 3.48 15.94 -5.32
CA HIS A 183 3.37 16.96 -4.25
C HIS A 183 4.46 16.85 -3.18
N HIS A 184 5.12 15.70 -3.02
CA HIS A 184 6.31 15.56 -2.16
C HIS A 184 7.17 14.36 -2.59
N TRP A 185 8.40 14.27 -2.08
CA TRP A 185 9.25 13.08 -2.20
C TRP A 185 9.09 12.20 -0.99
N PHE A 186 9.20 10.88 -1.17
CA PHE A 186 9.58 9.92 -0.15
C PHE A 186 10.95 9.35 -0.45
N ALA A 187 11.73 9.14 0.60
CA ALA A 187 12.84 8.20 0.62
C ALA A 187 12.55 7.11 1.65
N GLY A 188 13.00 5.88 1.43
CA GLY A 188 12.83 4.81 2.41
C GLY A 188 14.04 3.89 2.49
N LEU A 189 14.23 3.31 3.68
CA LEU A 189 15.38 2.50 4.03
C LEU A 189 14.96 1.43 5.04
N LEU A 190 15.51 0.23 4.92
CA LEU A 190 15.48 -0.74 6.02
C LEU A 190 16.64 -0.43 6.95
N VAL A 191 16.37 -0.31 8.24
CA VAL A 191 17.41 -0.13 9.26
C VAL A 191 17.45 -1.38 10.12
N ASP A 192 18.64 -1.90 10.35
CA ASP A 192 18.92 -3.04 11.22
C ASP A 192 19.66 -2.57 12.47
N GLN A 193 19.74 -3.43 13.49
CA GLN A 193 20.39 -3.12 14.78
C GLN A 193 19.81 -1.87 15.46
N VAL A 194 18.49 -1.68 15.36
CA VAL A 194 17.79 -0.56 16.03
C VAL A 194 17.56 -0.93 17.49
N GLU A 195 18.47 -0.51 18.37
CA GLU A 195 18.37 -0.72 19.81
C GLU A 195 17.53 0.38 20.49
N GLY A 196 16.65 0.00 21.42
CA GLY A 196 15.85 0.94 22.20
C GLY A 196 14.54 1.39 21.56
N TRP A 197 14.22 0.94 20.34
CA TRP A 197 12.91 1.15 19.73
C TRP A 197 11.89 0.11 20.22
N ASP A 198 10.66 0.54 20.55
CA ASP A 198 9.59 -0.39 20.93
C ASP A 198 9.12 -1.20 19.71
N PRO A 199 9.29 -2.53 19.68
CA PRO A 199 8.95 -3.35 18.53
C PRO A 199 7.44 -3.40 18.21
N LYS A 200 6.57 -2.94 19.11
CA LYS A 200 5.11 -2.93 18.92
C LYS A 200 4.58 -1.59 18.39
N ARG A 201 5.43 -0.57 18.33
CA ARG A 201 5.04 0.81 18.07
C ARG A 201 5.39 1.22 16.64
N GLN A 202 4.36 1.63 15.90
CA GLN A 202 4.56 2.50 14.74
C GLN A 202 4.59 3.95 15.17
N ALA A 203 5.41 4.75 14.50
CA ALA A 203 5.50 6.19 14.74
C ALA A 203 5.45 6.95 13.42
N ILE A 204 4.75 8.08 13.44
CA ILE A 204 4.72 9.04 12.34
C ILE A 204 4.93 10.43 12.93
N GLY A 205 5.62 11.32 12.23
CA GLY A 205 5.67 12.71 12.66
C GLY A 205 6.38 13.65 11.72
N THR A 206 6.41 14.93 12.09
CA THR A 206 6.95 15.99 11.24
C THR A 206 7.76 17.01 12.05
N GLU A 207 8.94 17.39 11.53
CA GLU A 207 9.78 18.47 12.06
C GLU A 207 10.52 19.20 10.93
N GLY A 208 10.39 20.52 10.90
CA GLY A 208 11.03 21.35 9.89
C GLY A 208 10.56 20.99 8.48
N ASN A 209 11.50 20.58 7.63
CA ASN A 209 11.25 20.15 6.25
C ASN A 209 11.30 18.62 6.10
N PHE A 210 10.95 17.87 7.13
CA PHE A 210 11.01 16.41 7.11
C PHE A 210 9.86 15.79 7.88
N GLY A 211 9.04 14.99 7.19
CA GLY A 211 8.08 14.07 7.79
C GLY A 211 8.67 12.67 7.83
N PHE A 212 8.29 11.83 8.79
CA PHE A 212 8.78 10.47 8.90
C PHE A 212 7.67 9.46 9.20
N LEU A 213 7.91 8.21 8.80
CA LEU A 213 7.11 7.05 9.15
C LEU A 213 8.07 5.92 9.56
N ALA A 214 7.79 5.23 10.66
CA ALA A 214 8.61 4.14 11.17
C ALA A 214 7.74 2.92 11.55
N PHE A 215 8.04 1.78 10.95
CA PHE A 215 7.30 0.52 11.11
C PHE A 215 8.25 -0.64 11.46
N PRO A 216 8.24 -1.13 12.70
CA PRO A 216 9.04 -2.29 13.10
C PRO A 216 8.77 -3.52 12.23
N GLN A 217 9.84 -4.18 11.78
CA GLN A 217 9.83 -5.36 10.92
C GLN A 217 10.24 -6.66 11.65
N GLY A 218 10.39 -6.60 12.98
CA GLY A 218 10.88 -7.72 13.78
C GLY A 218 12.41 -7.82 13.78
N ASP A 219 12.96 -8.59 14.72
CA ASP A 219 14.41 -8.86 14.85
C ASP A 219 15.29 -7.60 14.93
N GLY A 220 14.83 -6.54 15.59
CA GLY A 220 15.59 -5.28 15.70
C GLY A 220 15.65 -4.46 14.41
N ARG A 221 14.84 -4.81 13.40
CA ARG A 221 14.74 -4.06 12.14
C ARG A 221 13.53 -3.13 12.13
N VAL A 222 13.69 -1.96 11.51
CA VAL A 222 12.62 -0.98 11.30
C VAL A 222 12.65 -0.49 9.86
N ARG A 223 11.50 -0.56 9.17
CA ARG A 223 11.32 0.11 7.89
C ARG A 223 10.98 1.56 8.17
N ILE A 224 11.79 2.47 7.64
CA ILE A 224 11.58 3.90 7.78
C ILE A 224 11.36 4.56 6.44
N TYR A 225 10.51 5.59 6.44
CA TYR A 225 10.29 6.49 5.31
C TYR A 225 10.44 7.92 5.78
N GLY A 226 10.97 8.77 4.91
CA GLY A 226 11.12 10.19 5.14
C GLY A 226 10.56 10.99 3.97
N GLY A 227 9.63 11.89 4.26
CA GLY A 227 9.02 12.79 3.30
C GLY A 227 9.64 14.18 3.34
N TYR A 228 9.83 14.80 2.16
CA TYR A 228 10.50 16.09 2.04
C TYR A 228 10.02 16.89 0.80
N PRO A 229 10.25 18.22 0.76
CA PRO A 229 9.76 19.10 -0.31
C PRO A 229 10.25 18.69 -1.70
N LEU A 230 9.45 18.96 -2.73
CA LEU A 230 9.79 18.63 -4.14
C LEU A 230 11.07 19.35 -4.62
N GLU A 231 11.32 20.55 -4.08
CA GLU A 231 12.46 21.41 -4.37
C GLU A 231 13.78 20.78 -3.93
N GLU A 232 13.75 19.89 -2.94
CA GLU A 232 14.93 19.21 -2.39
C GLU A 232 15.24 17.90 -3.14
N LYS A 233 15.01 17.87 -4.46
CA LYS A 233 15.30 16.70 -5.30
C LYS A 233 16.76 16.27 -5.14
N GLY A 234 16.96 14.98 -4.83
CA GLY A 234 18.30 14.42 -4.61
C GLY A 234 18.87 14.68 -3.21
N ARG A 235 18.04 15.14 -2.24
CA ARG A 235 18.43 15.35 -0.83
C ARG A 235 19.31 14.24 -0.28
N PHE A 236 18.98 12.98 -0.56
CA PHE A 236 19.71 11.79 -0.09
C PHE A 236 20.39 10.99 -1.19
N ALA A 237 20.75 11.61 -2.33
CA ALA A 237 21.52 10.95 -3.37
C ALA A 237 23.02 10.79 -2.97
N GLY A 238 23.71 9.84 -3.61
CA GLY A 238 25.14 9.59 -3.41
C GLY A 238 25.45 8.57 -2.31
N GLU A 239 26.73 8.23 -2.16
CA GLU A 239 27.21 7.16 -1.27
C GLU A 239 26.90 7.46 0.22
N ASP A 240 27.00 8.72 0.64
CA ASP A 240 26.65 9.16 2.00
C ASP A 240 25.14 9.37 2.21
N GLY A 241 24.32 9.09 1.19
CA GLY A 241 22.86 9.24 1.21
C GLY A 241 22.19 8.56 2.40
N PRO A 242 22.42 7.25 2.64
CA PRO A 242 21.87 6.53 3.78
C PRO A 242 22.23 7.15 5.14
N ALA A 243 23.47 7.56 5.35
CA ALA A 243 23.89 8.18 6.61
C ALA A 243 23.18 9.52 6.85
N ARG A 244 23.09 10.37 5.81
CA ARG A 244 22.34 11.63 5.89
C ARG A 244 20.84 11.41 6.09
N PHE A 245 20.30 10.32 5.54
CA PHE A 245 18.91 9.94 5.72
C PHE A 245 18.62 9.52 7.15
N LEU A 246 19.46 8.67 7.75
CA LEU A 246 19.34 8.28 9.16
C LEU A 246 19.46 9.48 10.11
N GLU A 247 20.41 10.40 9.84
CA GLU A 247 20.58 11.60 10.67
C GLU A 247 19.34 12.51 10.65
N ALA A 248 18.57 12.52 9.56
CA ALA A 248 17.31 13.28 9.48
C ALA A 248 16.22 12.79 10.46
N PHE A 249 16.36 11.60 11.04
CA PHE A 249 15.47 11.09 12.08
C PHE A 249 15.83 11.62 13.48
N ARG A 250 16.98 12.28 13.69
CA ARG A 250 17.29 12.94 14.98
C ARG A 250 16.44 14.20 15.15
N MET A 251 15.21 14.01 15.62
CA MET A 251 14.20 15.05 15.74
C MET A 251 13.98 15.43 17.20
N ALA A 252 13.87 16.74 17.47
CA ALA A 252 13.58 17.23 18.82
C ALA A 252 12.15 16.86 19.26
N CYS A 253 11.20 16.84 18.31
CA CYS A 253 9.81 16.48 18.56
C CYS A 253 9.61 14.98 18.83
N ALA A 254 10.55 14.13 18.41
CA ALA A 254 10.50 12.67 18.54
C ALA A 254 11.83 12.08 19.07
N PRO A 255 12.17 12.29 20.36
CA PRO A 255 13.43 11.81 20.94
C PRO A 255 13.73 10.31 20.75
N PRO A 256 12.75 9.37 20.77
CA PRO A 256 13.03 7.95 20.51
C PRO A 256 13.61 7.67 19.11
N ASN A 257 13.44 8.57 18.14
CA ASN A 257 14.02 8.39 16.80
C ASN A 257 15.56 8.40 16.79
N ALA A 258 16.22 8.81 17.89
CA ALA A 258 17.66 8.63 18.03
C ALA A 258 18.09 7.16 17.81
N ALA A 259 17.27 6.19 18.22
CA ALA A 259 17.50 4.76 17.96
C ALA A 259 17.55 4.44 16.46
N LEU A 260 16.70 5.07 15.66
CA LEU A 260 16.68 4.89 14.20
C LEU A 260 17.94 5.49 13.56
N ALA A 261 18.36 6.66 14.02
CA ALA A 261 19.55 7.35 13.55
C ALA A 261 20.86 6.63 13.91
N GLU A 262 20.85 5.81 14.97
CA GLU A 262 21.98 5.02 15.46
C GLU A 262 22.03 3.60 14.86
N GLY A 263 20.96 3.16 14.19
CA GLY A 263 20.91 1.88 13.52
C GLY A 263 21.77 1.82 12.26
N THR A 264 21.84 0.64 11.64
CA THR A 264 22.65 0.37 10.46
C THR A 264 21.79 0.25 9.20
N PRO A 265 22.10 0.94 8.09
CA PRO A 265 21.42 0.73 6.82
C PRO A 265 21.50 -0.74 6.36
N ALA A 266 20.35 -1.35 6.07
CA ALA A 266 20.21 -2.77 5.76
C ALA A 266 19.50 -3.00 4.42
N GLY A 267 19.86 -2.23 3.41
CA GLY A 267 19.28 -2.30 2.08
C GLY A 267 19.51 -1.03 1.28
N PRO A 268 18.99 -0.96 0.05
CA PRO A 268 19.07 0.25 -0.75
C PRO A 268 18.21 1.37 -0.16
N LEU A 269 18.71 2.60 -0.25
CA LEU A 269 17.91 3.81 -0.09
C LEU A 269 17.32 4.18 -1.44
N TYR A 270 16.00 4.17 -1.55
CA TYR A 270 15.30 4.62 -2.76
C TYR A 270 14.45 5.84 -2.47
N SER A 271 14.44 6.78 -3.42
CA SER A 271 13.59 7.96 -3.39
C SER A 271 12.68 8.01 -4.61
N TYR A 272 11.42 8.39 -4.40
CA TYR A 272 10.40 8.53 -5.42
C TYR A 272 9.46 9.68 -5.05
N PHE A 273 8.88 10.33 -6.07
CA PHE A 273 7.84 11.31 -5.83
C PHE A 273 6.52 10.58 -5.56
N ASN A 274 5.66 11.22 -4.76
CA ASN A 274 4.36 10.69 -4.42
C ASN A 274 3.25 11.40 -5.19
N ASN A 275 2.32 10.60 -5.69
CA ASN A 275 1.11 11.00 -6.37
C ASN A 275 0.12 9.82 -6.36
N ASP A 276 -1.16 10.12 -6.57
CA ASP A 276 -2.19 9.13 -6.79
C ASP A 276 -2.36 8.84 -8.29
N SER A 277 -2.68 7.58 -8.61
CA SER A 277 -3.09 7.17 -9.94
C SER A 277 -4.26 6.20 -9.90
N TRP A 278 -5.29 6.41 -10.72
CA TRP A 278 -6.50 5.60 -10.65
C TRP A 278 -7.21 5.45 -12.00
N THR A 279 -8.11 4.48 -12.05
CA THR A 279 -9.09 4.29 -13.11
C THR A 279 -10.39 3.82 -12.47
N ASP A 280 -11.51 4.19 -13.08
CA ASP A 280 -12.83 3.75 -12.64
C ASP A 280 -13.28 2.48 -13.39
N GLU A 281 -12.51 2.03 -14.40
CA GLU A 281 -12.76 0.83 -15.20
C GLU A 281 -11.53 -0.10 -15.16
N PRO A 282 -11.29 -0.82 -14.03
CA PRO A 282 -10.12 -1.69 -13.87
C PRO A 282 -10.26 -3.04 -14.59
N PHE A 283 -11.01 -3.10 -15.70
CA PHE A 283 -11.22 -4.32 -16.48
C PHE A 283 -11.59 -3.99 -17.93
N ALA A 284 -11.49 -4.99 -18.80
CA ALA A 284 -11.89 -4.92 -20.20
C ALA A 284 -12.27 -6.34 -20.67
N PRO A 285 -12.88 -6.53 -21.86
CA PRO A 285 -13.15 -7.87 -22.37
C PRO A 285 -11.90 -8.77 -22.35
N GLY A 286 -11.97 -9.87 -21.58
CA GLY A 286 -10.88 -10.83 -21.44
C GLY A 286 -9.83 -10.49 -20.35
N CYS A 287 -9.96 -9.39 -19.61
CA CYS A 287 -9.07 -9.13 -18.45
C CYS A 287 -9.66 -8.33 -17.30
N VAL A 288 -9.04 -8.48 -16.12
CA VAL A 288 -9.23 -7.63 -14.93
C VAL A 288 -7.89 -7.23 -14.34
N LEU A 289 -7.82 -6.05 -13.72
CA LEU A 289 -6.62 -5.49 -13.10
C LEU A 289 -6.79 -5.43 -11.57
N ILE A 290 -5.75 -5.77 -10.83
CA ILE A 290 -5.72 -5.70 -9.36
C ILE A 290 -4.47 -4.98 -8.84
N GLY A 291 -4.56 -4.43 -7.62
CA GLY A 291 -3.45 -3.72 -6.99
C GLY A 291 -2.94 -2.57 -7.85
N ASP A 292 -1.63 -2.35 -7.86
CA ASP A 292 -0.98 -1.26 -8.60
C ASP A 292 -1.18 -1.34 -10.14
N ALA A 293 -1.57 -2.49 -10.69
CA ALA A 293 -1.92 -2.60 -12.10
C ALA A 293 -3.20 -1.79 -12.43
N ALA A 294 -4.12 -1.69 -11.47
CA ALA A 294 -5.35 -0.89 -11.55
C ALA A 294 -5.18 0.55 -11.02
N GLY A 295 -3.94 1.00 -10.80
CA GLY A 295 -3.63 2.29 -10.19
C GLY A 295 -3.21 2.16 -8.72
N TRP A 296 -2.50 3.15 -8.22
CA TRP A 296 -1.84 3.18 -6.91
C TRP A 296 -2.22 4.43 -6.13
N ASN A 297 -2.25 4.32 -4.81
CA ASN A 297 -2.42 5.47 -3.94
C ASN A 297 -1.08 6.14 -3.60
N ASP A 298 -1.14 7.37 -3.12
CA ASP A 298 -0.04 8.01 -2.41
C ASP A 298 0.42 7.12 -1.22
N PRO A 299 1.69 6.67 -1.21
CA PRO A 299 2.29 5.90 -0.12
C PRO A 299 2.21 6.51 1.27
N ILE A 300 1.88 7.80 1.44
CA ILE A 300 1.66 8.44 2.75
C ILE A 300 0.71 7.63 3.65
N ASN A 301 -0.26 6.95 3.05
CA ASN A 301 -1.24 6.14 3.78
C ASN A 301 -0.78 4.70 4.06
N GLY A 302 0.25 4.21 3.36
CA GLY A 302 0.71 2.81 3.49
C GLY A 302 -0.27 1.74 2.96
N LEU A 303 -1.28 2.09 2.17
CA LEU A 303 -2.43 1.21 1.90
C LEU A 303 -2.33 0.26 0.71
N GLY A 304 -1.24 0.28 -0.06
CA GLY A 304 -1.14 -0.52 -1.30
C GLY A 304 -1.42 -2.01 -1.08
N LEU A 305 -0.95 -2.58 0.03
CA LEU A 305 -1.21 -3.99 0.36
C LEU A 305 -2.67 -4.25 0.74
N SER A 306 -3.25 -3.42 1.61
CA SER A 306 -4.66 -3.54 2.01
C SER A 306 -5.62 -3.42 0.82
N ILE A 307 -5.34 -2.47 -0.08
CA ILE A 307 -6.08 -2.29 -1.34
C ILE A 307 -5.99 -3.55 -2.18
N THR A 308 -4.77 -4.08 -2.35
CA THR A 308 -4.52 -5.30 -3.12
C THR A 308 -5.29 -6.49 -2.56
N TYR A 309 -5.30 -6.69 -1.23
CA TYR A 309 -6.05 -7.80 -0.64
C TYR A 309 -7.56 -7.70 -0.82
N ARG A 310 -8.11 -6.48 -0.78
CA ARG A 310 -9.53 -6.26 -1.07
C ARG A 310 -9.84 -6.47 -2.55
N ASP A 311 -8.96 -6.07 -3.45
CA ASP A 311 -9.07 -6.38 -4.88
C ASP A 311 -9.08 -7.90 -5.10
N VAL A 312 -8.13 -8.63 -4.47
CA VAL A 312 -8.08 -10.09 -4.52
C VAL A 312 -9.37 -10.72 -4.00
N ARG A 313 -9.89 -10.25 -2.85
CA ARG A 313 -11.15 -10.77 -2.30
C ARG A 313 -12.29 -10.58 -3.30
N ILE A 314 -12.58 -9.35 -3.71
CA ILE A 314 -13.74 -9.03 -4.56
C ILE A 314 -13.65 -9.76 -5.89
N VAL A 315 -12.48 -9.71 -6.55
CA VAL A 315 -12.27 -10.39 -7.84
C VAL A 315 -12.41 -11.90 -7.68
N SER A 316 -11.86 -12.49 -6.62
CA SER A 316 -12.02 -13.93 -6.38
C SER A 316 -13.47 -14.33 -6.09
N ASP A 317 -14.23 -13.52 -5.36
CA ASP A 317 -15.65 -13.75 -5.07
C ASP A 317 -16.45 -13.77 -6.38
N ILE A 318 -16.29 -12.75 -7.23
CA ILE A 318 -16.92 -12.70 -8.56
C ILE A 318 -16.56 -13.94 -9.39
N LEU A 319 -15.29 -14.34 -9.42
CA LEU A 319 -14.84 -15.51 -10.21
C LEU A 319 -15.34 -16.85 -9.68
N LYS A 320 -15.57 -16.98 -8.37
CA LYS A 320 -16.17 -18.17 -7.76
C LYS A 320 -17.67 -18.23 -8.03
N ASP A 321 -18.34 -17.08 -8.01
CA ASP A 321 -19.79 -16.97 -8.21
C ASP A 321 -20.20 -17.00 -9.69
N THR A 322 -19.26 -16.75 -10.61
CA THR A 322 -19.50 -16.83 -12.07
C THR A 322 -19.69 -18.29 -12.49
N PRO A 323 -20.85 -18.65 -13.08
CA PRO A 323 -21.10 -20.00 -13.59
C PRO A 323 -20.11 -20.43 -14.67
N GLU A 324 -19.92 -21.74 -14.82
CA GLU A 324 -19.13 -22.27 -15.92
C GLU A 324 -19.78 -21.93 -17.28
N GLY A 325 -18.98 -21.51 -18.26
CA GLY A 325 -19.46 -21.02 -19.55
C GLY A 325 -19.71 -19.50 -19.62
N ASP A 326 -19.98 -18.86 -18.49
CA ASP A 326 -20.26 -17.41 -18.44
C ASP A 326 -18.97 -16.58 -18.30
N GLY A 327 -19.07 -15.31 -18.68
CA GLY A 327 -18.04 -14.30 -18.43
C GLY A 327 -18.30 -13.58 -17.10
N PRO A 328 -17.27 -13.30 -16.30
CA PRO A 328 -17.43 -12.58 -15.04
C PRO A 328 -17.87 -11.13 -15.29
N ASP A 329 -18.77 -10.63 -14.44
CA ASP A 329 -19.15 -9.21 -14.41
C ASP A 329 -18.36 -8.47 -13.32
N PHE A 330 -17.48 -7.56 -13.76
CA PHE A 330 -16.65 -6.74 -12.88
C PHE A 330 -17.23 -5.35 -12.61
N ALA A 331 -18.47 -5.04 -13.03
CA ALA A 331 -19.09 -3.73 -12.79
C ALA A 331 -19.15 -3.38 -11.30
N ALA A 332 -19.56 -4.34 -10.45
CA ALA A 332 -19.60 -4.14 -8.99
C ALA A 332 -18.21 -3.94 -8.37
N TYR A 333 -17.18 -4.61 -8.91
CA TYR A 333 -15.79 -4.39 -8.50
C TYR A 333 -15.32 -2.98 -8.88
N ALA A 334 -15.64 -2.54 -10.09
CA ALA A 334 -15.29 -1.21 -10.58
C ALA A 334 -15.95 -0.11 -9.75
N GLU A 335 -17.26 -0.21 -9.49
CA GLU A 335 -18.00 0.74 -8.65
C GLU A 335 -17.44 0.80 -7.22
N GLU A 336 -17.24 -0.36 -6.59
CA GLU A 336 -16.66 -0.44 -5.23
C GLU A 336 -15.27 0.18 -5.19
N ARG A 337 -14.40 -0.20 -6.14
CA ARG A 337 -13.01 0.24 -6.16
C ARG A 337 -12.92 1.73 -6.46
N ALA A 338 -13.74 2.26 -7.37
CA ALA A 338 -13.77 3.69 -7.67
C ALA A 338 -14.10 4.51 -6.42
N GLU A 339 -15.15 4.13 -5.67
CA GLU A 339 -15.55 4.86 -4.47
C GLU A 339 -14.55 4.68 -3.31
N ARG A 340 -14.08 3.44 -3.08
CA ARG A 340 -13.04 3.17 -2.08
C ARG A 340 -11.79 4.01 -2.37
N MET A 341 -11.30 3.99 -3.60
CA MET A 341 -10.11 4.74 -3.98
C MET A 341 -10.36 6.24 -3.91
N ARG A 342 -11.54 6.77 -4.27
CA ARG A 342 -11.88 8.19 -4.11
C ARG A 342 -11.74 8.64 -2.65
N ARG A 343 -12.30 7.88 -1.71
CA ARG A 343 -12.21 8.17 -0.27
C ARG A 343 -10.78 8.08 0.26
N LEU A 344 -10.02 7.06 -0.17
CA LEU A 344 -8.63 6.90 0.25
C LEU A 344 -7.71 7.99 -0.31
N ARG A 345 -7.92 8.44 -1.55
CA ARG A 345 -7.22 9.61 -2.12
C ARG A 345 -7.54 10.88 -1.35
N PHE A 346 -8.80 11.09 -0.99
CA PHE A 346 -9.19 12.24 -0.16
C PHE A 346 -8.46 12.22 1.20
N ALA A 347 -8.47 11.07 1.90
CA ALA A 347 -7.77 10.93 3.17
C ALA A 347 -6.25 11.12 3.02
N GLY A 348 -5.64 10.56 1.97
CA GLY A 348 -4.21 10.71 1.69
C GLY A 348 -3.80 12.14 1.41
N ARG A 349 -4.56 12.87 0.60
CA ARG A 349 -4.32 14.29 0.35
C ARG A 349 -4.38 15.12 1.62
N LEU A 350 -5.33 14.82 2.51
CA LEU A 350 -5.45 15.52 3.78
C LEU A 350 -4.27 15.21 4.70
N GLN A 351 -3.85 13.95 4.77
CA GLN A 351 -2.67 13.50 5.51
C GLN A 351 -1.39 14.16 4.97
N ALA A 352 -1.19 14.13 3.65
CA ALA A 352 -0.02 14.74 3.01
C ALA A 352 0.01 16.27 3.21
N THR A 353 -1.12 16.96 3.16
CA THR A 353 -1.16 18.40 3.49
C THR A 353 -0.80 18.66 4.95
N LEU A 354 -1.17 17.79 5.89
CA LEU A 354 -0.78 17.97 7.29
C LEU A 354 0.72 17.69 7.47
N ASP A 355 1.20 16.52 7.03
CA ASP A 355 2.52 15.99 7.40
C ASP A 355 3.64 16.35 6.40
N MET A 356 3.29 16.60 5.13
CA MET A 356 4.26 16.75 4.03
C MET A 356 4.23 18.13 3.38
N GLU A 357 3.54 19.09 4.00
CA GLU A 357 3.76 20.50 3.77
C GLU A 357 4.56 21.08 4.95
N PHE A 358 5.48 21.99 4.63
CA PHE A 358 6.54 22.39 5.55
C PHE A 358 6.62 23.91 5.72
N GLY A 359 7.39 24.34 6.73
CA GLY A 359 7.55 25.75 7.10
C GLY A 359 6.47 26.28 8.05
N GLU A 360 6.63 27.55 8.45
CA GLU A 360 5.84 28.17 9.54
C GLU A 360 4.32 28.12 9.32
N THR A 361 3.85 28.31 8.09
CA THR A 361 2.42 28.24 7.76
C THR A 361 1.88 26.82 7.99
N ALA A 362 2.62 25.78 7.57
CA ALA A 362 2.20 24.40 7.75
C ALA A 362 2.25 24.00 9.22
N LYS A 363 3.28 24.44 9.96
CA LYS A 363 3.38 24.25 11.41
C LYS A 363 2.21 24.89 12.16
N ALA A 364 1.86 26.14 11.83
CA ALA A 364 0.71 26.83 12.43
C ALA A 364 -0.61 26.11 12.13
N ARG A 365 -0.76 25.56 10.91
CA ARG A 365 -1.92 24.75 10.53
C ARG A 365 -2.00 23.47 11.34
N ARG A 366 -0.90 22.75 11.52
CA ARG A 366 -0.85 21.52 12.34
C ARG A 366 -1.19 21.82 13.81
N LEU A 367 -0.62 22.88 14.39
CA LEU A 367 -0.97 23.31 15.76
C LEU A 367 -2.48 23.57 15.90
N SER A 368 -3.05 24.32 14.96
CA SER A 368 -4.49 24.59 14.92
C SER A 368 -5.32 23.32 14.75
N TYR A 369 -4.89 22.40 13.90
CA TYR A 369 -5.52 21.09 13.72
C TYR A 369 -5.50 20.28 15.03
N HIS A 370 -4.35 20.13 15.68
CA HIS A 370 -4.23 19.37 16.93
C HIS A 370 -5.09 19.96 18.05
N THR A 371 -5.07 21.29 18.20
CA THR A 371 -5.88 22.00 19.19
C THR A 371 -7.36 21.75 18.96
N ARG A 372 -7.85 21.95 17.73
CA ARG A 372 -9.27 21.76 17.40
C ARG A 372 -9.68 20.29 17.42
N LYS A 373 -8.80 19.36 17.07
CA LYS A 373 -9.07 17.91 17.12
C LYS A 373 -9.26 17.42 18.56
N ALA A 374 -8.55 18.02 19.53
CA ALA A 374 -8.75 17.72 20.94
C ALA A 374 -10.18 18.08 21.42
N GLU A 375 -10.79 19.12 20.83
CA GLU A 375 -12.17 19.55 21.11
C GLU A 375 -13.21 18.80 20.25
N ASP A 376 -12.89 18.56 18.97
CA ASP A 376 -13.70 17.85 18.00
C ASP A 376 -12.90 16.70 17.34
N PRO A 377 -12.96 15.48 17.90
CA PRO A 377 -12.27 14.32 17.34
C PRO A 377 -12.67 13.98 15.91
N THR A 378 -13.82 14.47 15.41
CA THR A 378 -14.28 14.18 14.04
C THR A 378 -13.37 14.79 12.96
N LEU A 379 -12.51 15.74 13.33
CA LEU A 379 -11.47 16.26 12.43
C LEU A 379 -10.40 15.21 12.08
N GLY A 380 -10.23 14.19 12.92
CA GLY A 380 -9.27 13.12 12.73
C GLY A 380 -9.77 11.91 11.94
N LEU A 381 -11.00 11.95 11.39
CA LEU A 381 -11.61 10.77 10.77
C LEU A 381 -10.91 10.30 9.48
N HIS A 382 -10.13 11.14 8.82
CA HIS A 382 -9.28 10.69 7.71
C HIS A 382 -8.26 9.61 8.14
N GLY A 383 -7.71 9.72 9.36
CA GLY A 383 -6.85 8.68 9.93
C GLY A 383 -7.60 7.38 10.21
N ILE A 384 -8.88 7.48 10.63
CA ILE A 384 -9.76 6.32 10.80
C ILE A 384 -10.06 5.67 9.44
N ALA A 385 -10.32 6.44 8.39
CA ALA A 385 -10.50 5.91 7.04
C ALA A 385 -9.27 5.11 6.55
N ILE A 386 -8.06 5.57 6.88
CA ILE A 386 -6.82 4.86 6.55
C ILE A 386 -6.69 3.55 7.34
N MET A 387 -6.93 3.57 8.65
CA MET A 387 -6.63 2.43 9.52
C MET A 387 -7.78 1.42 9.64
N ALA A 388 -9.03 1.89 9.74
CA ALA A 388 -10.23 1.07 9.91
C ALA A 388 -11.01 0.84 8.60
N GLY A 389 -10.59 1.49 7.51
CA GLY A 389 -11.19 1.36 6.18
C GLY A 389 -12.12 2.54 5.85
N PRO A 390 -12.19 2.95 4.58
CA PRO A 390 -12.90 4.17 4.17
C PRO A 390 -14.43 4.09 4.32
N GLU A 391 -14.99 2.89 4.43
CA GLU A 391 -16.40 2.66 4.73
C GLU A 391 -16.76 2.88 6.20
N SER A 392 -15.78 2.87 7.11
CA SER A 392 -16.00 3.13 8.53
C SER A 392 -16.27 4.61 8.83
N VAL A 393 -16.06 5.47 7.83
CA VAL A 393 -16.27 6.91 7.91
C VAL A 393 -17.44 7.30 7.00
N PRO A 394 -18.40 8.09 7.50
CA PRO A 394 -19.53 8.55 6.70
C PRO A 394 -19.12 9.40 5.48
N GLU A 395 -19.95 9.40 4.44
CA GLU A 395 -19.67 10.07 3.16
C GLU A 395 -19.44 11.57 3.31
N GLU A 396 -20.17 12.23 4.22
CA GLU A 396 -20.11 13.68 4.42
C GLU A 396 -18.72 14.19 4.84
N PHE A 397 -17.87 13.30 5.33
CA PHE A 397 -16.48 13.60 5.71
C PHE A 397 -15.51 13.59 4.52
N PHE A 398 -15.93 13.14 3.34
CA PHE A 398 -15.12 13.12 2.11
C PHE A 398 -15.49 14.26 1.16
N THR A 399 -15.65 15.47 1.71
CA THR A 399 -16.08 16.69 1.00
C THR A 399 -15.06 17.81 1.14
N ASP A 400 -15.02 18.73 0.17
CA ASP A 400 -14.12 19.91 0.25
C ASP A 400 -14.44 20.80 1.45
N ALA A 401 -15.71 20.88 1.86
CA ALA A 401 -16.12 21.57 3.08
C ALA A 401 -15.50 20.94 4.34
N HIS A 402 -15.50 19.61 4.44
CA HIS A 402 -14.81 18.92 5.53
C HIS A 402 -13.29 19.11 5.45
N ARG A 403 -12.69 19.04 4.25
CA ARG A 403 -11.27 19.34 4.04
C ARG A 403 -10.91 20.74 4.55
N ALA A 404 -11.65 21.77 4.15
CA ALA A 404 -11.44 23.14 4.62
C ALA A 404 -11.56 23.24 6.15
N ARG A 405 -12.55 22.55 6.73
CA ARG A 405 -12.72 22.44 8.19
C ARG A 405 -11.49 21.84 8.86
N VAL A 406 -10.95 20.73 8.38
CA VAL A 406 -9.74 20.11 8.96
C VAL A 406 -8.54 21.04 8.82
N LEU A 407 -8.35 21.66 7.65
CA LEU A 407 -7.23 22.55 7.37
C LEU A 407 -7.34 23.94 8.02
N GLY A 408 -8.47 24.26 8.67
CA GLY A 408 -8.70 25.57 9.28
C GLY A 408 -8.81 26.70 8.25
N GLN A 409 -9.25 26.37 7.03
CA GLN A 409 -9.44 27.32 5.94
C GLN A 409 -10.84 27.93 6.05
N PRO A 410 -11.01 29.22 5.64
CA PRO A 410 -12.34 29.82 5.55
C PRO A 410 -13.21 29.00 4.61
N GLN A 411 -14.47 28.76 4.99
CA GLN A 411 -15.43 28.13 4.08
C GLN A 411 -15.70 29.09 2.94
N GLU A 412 -15.44 28.68 1.70
CA GLU A 412 -15.97 29.38 0.53
C GLU A 412 -17.50 29.28 0.61
N GLU A 413 -18.18 30.44 0.73
CA GLU A 413 -19.64 30.47 0.61
C GLU A 413 -20.03 29.91 -0.77
N PRO A 414 -21.03 29.02 -0.86
CA PRO A 414 -21.47 28.53 -2.16
C PRO A 414 -21.96 29.70 -3.01
N ALA A 415 -21.40 29.81 -4.21
CA ALA A 415 -21.76 30.82 -5.22
C ALA A 415 -23.17 30.63 -5.77
#